data_AF-A0A1J3DRK2-F1
#
_entry.id   AF-A0A1J3DRK2-F1
#
_cell.length_a   1.000
_cell.length_b   1.000
_cell.length_c   1.000
_cell.angle_alpha   90.00
_cell.angle_beta   90.00
_cell.angle_gamma   90.00
#
_symmetry.space_group_name_H-M   'P 1'
#
loop_
_entity.id
_entity.type
_entity.pdbx_description
1 polymer ?
#
loop_
_entity_poly.entity_id
_entity_poly.type
_entity_poly.pdbx_seq_one_letter_code
_entity_poly.pdbx_strand_id
1 'polypeptide(L)'
;GSRQKTMRLSLPINTLINLPKPLFLISRSRYRNSGRSLTVAFRTSSLLPIPGVVSPGLCCCWFSTTKAMTTTVGGDEEKRSVISVELKENIDLTEKEKKIFDRLLGTLRFCNLDTQLRVAGGWVRDKLLGSDSDDIDIAIDNMYGSEFLDKLKEYLSSRGEEVQGDTIIERNPEQSKHLETAKMRIYDQWIDFVNLRSEEYTENSRIPTMKFGSPKEDAYRRDLTINSLFYNINTGSVEDLTERGIDDLKSGRIVTPLSAKATFVDDPLRVLRAIRFGARFGFTLDEELKQAALSEEVRVALGEKISRERIGNEIDLMISGNRPVSAVTYLSDLKLFRVVFAFPSSSEPAPSENCGSLCKAYFEAMWSLIQTPGLAKFSGEQRRLALYAALFIPFRKTVYKDNKGKLIPVVNHIFKFSMKRKTSDAETVMNIHRTTERFLSLIGPLQSKNDAQLDKLDWATDVLEHWKSISLSDPEVPASSKIRVLTGFLLRDIKYFWRVALLTSLLLSTVDGMNEGEEIGHLDFQLDKMRESYLTIEETIRELGLDNIWDVKPLVNGKEIMQIAEISGSRIREWQQKIITWQLAYPNGSADECKDWMREIKAKRQRTE
;
A
#
# COMPACT_ATOMS: atom_id res chain seq x y z
N GLY A 1 22.01 -75.08 16.80
CA GLY A 1 22.53 -74.34 17.96
C GLY A 1 22.96 -72.95 17.52
N SER A 2 22.57 -71.92 18.29
CA SER A 2 23.09 -70.53 18.34
C SER A 2 23.32 -69.79 17.00
N ARG A 3 22.67 -68.68 16.63
CA ARG A 3 22.17 -67.51 17.37
C ARG A 3 21.04 -66.85 16.56
N GLN A 4 20.07 -66.28 17.27
CA GLN A 4 18.87 -65.60 16.75
C GLN A 4 19.20 -64.33 15.94
N LYS A 5 18.49 -64.19 14.81
CA LYS A 5 18.24 -62.92 14.10
C LYS A 5 17.07 -62.21 14.79
N THR A 6 17.23 -60.93 15.11
CA THR A 6 16.13 -60.08 15.57
C THR A 6 15.85 -58.97 14.58
N MET A 7 14.63 -59.05 14.04
CA MET A 7 13.91 -58.06 13.23
C MET A 7 13.70 -56.77 14.04
N ARG A 8 13.74 -55.59 13.40
CA ARG A 8 13.07 -54.39 13.93
C ARG A 8 12.22 -53.76 12.83
N LEU A 9 10.90 -53.85 13.02
CA LEU A 9 9.89 -53.01 12.40
C LEU A 9 9.96 -51.58 12.97
N SER A 10 9.66 -50.60 12.13
CA SER A 10 9.36 -49.23 12.56
C SER A 10 8.08 -48.76 11.86
N LEU A 11 7.02 -48.57 12.65
CA LEU A 11 5.87 -47.73 12.34
C LEU A 11 5.55 -46.87 13.58
N PRO A 12 4.86 -45.73 13.40
CA PRO A 12 5.00 -44.49 14.21
C PRO A 12 3.92 -44.35 15.29
N ILE A 13 4.04 -43.35 16.18
CA ILE A 13 2.92 -42.61 16.81
C ILE A 13 3.41 -41.29 17.45
N ASN A 14 2.59 -40.27 17.26
CA ASN A 14 2.56 -38.90 17.80
C ASN A 14 2.72 -38.76 19.33
N THR A 15 3.24 -37.62 19.79
CA THR A 15 2.60 -36.84 20.87
C THR A 15 3.01 -35.35 20.84
N LEU A 16 2.01 -34.45 20.93
CA LEU A 16 2.11 -33.00 21.10
C LEU A 16 2.70 -32.58 22.45
N ILE A 17 3.40 -31.44 22.53
CA ILE A 17 3.34 -30.51 23.68
C ILE A 17 3.41 -29.04 23.20
N ASN A 18 2.43 -28.25 23.64
CA ASN A 18 2.32 -26.78 23.56
C ASN A 18 3.37 -26.05 24.41
N LEU A 19 3.93 -24.93 23.95
CA LEU A 19 4.60 -23.94 24.80
C LEU A 19 4.17 -22.48 24.44
N PRO A 20 4.08 -21.56 25.44
CA PRO A 20 3.32 -20.31 25.33
C PRO A 20 4.15 -19.06 24.93
N LYS A 21 3.42 -17.99 24.56
CA LYS A 21 3.89 -16.63 24.26
C LYS A 21 4.73 -16.01 25.40
N PRO A 22 5.76 -15.19 25.12
CA PRO A 22 6.41 -14.39 26.15
C PRO A 22 5.72 -13.03 26.32
N LEU A 23 5.29 -12.77 27.55
CA LEU A 23 4.91 -11.48 28.11
C LEU A 23 5.87 -11.27 29.28
N PHE A 24 6.78 -10.29 29.23
CA PHE A 24 7.41 -9.77 30.46
C PHE A 24 7.81 -8.30 30.33
N LEU A 25 7.14 -7.51 31.14
CA LEU A 25 7.49 -6.20 31.66
C LEU A 25 8.67 -6.28 32.65
N ILE A 26 9.11 -5.09 33.11
CA ILE A 26 9.96 -4.78 34.29
C ILE A 26 11.46 -4.62 33.97
N SER A 27 12.23 -3.64 34.45
CA SER A 27 12.01 -2.30 35.02
C SER A 27 13.39 -1.60 35.12
N ARG A 28 13.38 -0.30 35.41
CA ARG A 28 14.55 0.56 35.68
C ARG A 28 15.40 0.08 36.88
N SER A 29 16.72 0.09 36.75
CA SER A 29 17.60 0.52 37.85
C SER A 29 18.93 1.09 37.35
N ARG A 30 19.41 2.11 38.06
CA ARG A 30 20.64 2.87 37.83
C ARG A 30 21.84 2.04 38.28
N TYR A 31 23.01 2.14 37.62
CA TYR A 31 24.30 2.36 38.30
C TYR A 31 25.40 2.80 37.31
N ARG A 32 26.38 3.52 37.86
CA ARG A 32 27.46 4.32 37.27
C ARG A 32 28.64 3.48 36.72
N ASN A 33 29.33 4.07 35.73
CA ASN A 33 30.77 4.08 35.44
C ASN A 33 31.68 2.93 35.94
N SER A 34 32.44 2.34 35.02
CA SER A 34 33.89 2.57 34.90
C SER A 34 34.48 1.77 33.73
N GLY A 35 35.43 2.37 33.02
CA GLY A 35 36.03 1.81 31.81
C GLY A 35 37.05 0.71 32.05
N ARG A 36 37.36 -0.04 30.99
CA ARG A 36 38.71 -0.47 30.65
C ARG A 36 38.76 -1.03 29.23
N SER A 37 39.68 -0.44 28.46
CA SER A 37 40.22 -0.95 27.20
C SER A 37 40.90 -2.30 27.43
N LEU A 38 40.71 -3.24 26.51
CA LEU A 38 41.54 -4.44 26.39
C LEU A 38 41.77 -4.72 24.90
N THR A 39 42.89 -4.18 24.42
CA THR A 39 43.58 -4.56 23.19
C THR A 39 44.19 -5.95 23.39
N VAL A 40 43.94 -6.88 22.48
CA VAL A 40 44.71 -8.12 22.36
C VAL A 40 45.34 -8.15 20.96
N ALA A 41 46.65 -7.97 20.95
CA ALA A 41 47.52 -8.17 19.81
C ALA A 41 47.85 -9.67 19.67
N PHE A 42 47.92 -10.17 18.44
CA PHE A 42 48.74 -11.35 18.13
C PHE A 42 49.70 -11.07 16.98
N ARG A 43 50.89 -11.63 17.18
CA ARG A 43 52.16 -11.36 16.52
C ARG A 43 52.20 -11.72 15.05
N THR A 44 52.94 -10.88 14.34
CA THR A 44 53.51 -11.08 13.01
C THR A 44 54.64 -12.11 13.04
N SER A 45 54.75 -12.91 11.97
CA SER A 45 56.02 -13.45 11.49
C SER A 45 56.11 -13.22 9.99
N SER A 46 57.11 -12.42 9.63
CA SER A 46 57.46 -11.90 8.31
C SER A 46 58.22 -12.91 7.46
N LEU A 47 57.88 -13.00 6.17
CA LEU A 47 58.82 -13.21 5.05
C LEU A 47 58.29 -12.42 3.82
N LEU A 48 59.20 -11.73 3.14
CA LEU A 48 59.03 -10.67 2.12
C LEU A 48 58.96 -11.24 0.67
N PRO A 49 58.74 -10.42 -0.40
CA PRO A 49 57.71 -10.65 -1.43
C PRO A 49 58.25 -10.93 -2.85
N ILE A 50 57.35 -11.14 -3.84
CA ILE A 50 57.40 -10.68 -5.26
C ILE A 50 56.13 -11.21 -6.00
N PRO A 51 55.63 -10.52 -7.07
CA PRO A 51 54.19 -10.36 -7.33
C PRO A 51 53.66 -11.14 -8.54
N GLY A 52 52.34 -11.27 -8.59
CA GLY A 52 51.60 -11.53 -9.83
C GLY A 52 50.56 -12.63 -9.72
N VAL A 53 49.47 -12.41 -10.45
CA VAL A 53 48.37 -13.32 -10.77
C VAL A 53 47.10 -13.17 -9.92
N VAL A 54 46.11 -12.60 -10.61
CA VAL A 54 44.71 -12.41 -10.29
C VAL A 54 43.97 -13.75 -10.36
N SER A 55 43.20 -14.11 -9.33
CA SER A 55 41.95 -14.88 -9.48
C SER A 55 41.15 -15.01 -8.16
N PRO A 56 39.84 -15.31 -8.23
CA PRO A 56 38.82 -14.87 -7.30
C PRO A 56 38.42 -15.91 -6.25
N GLY A 57 37.87 -15.44 -5.14
CA GLY A 57 37.15 -16.19 -4.11
C GLY A 57 36.76 -15.21 -3.00
N LEU A 58 35.71 -15.36 -2.21
CA LEU A 58 34.70 -16.38 -1.99
C LEU A 58 33.44 -15.60 -1.58
N CYS A 59 32.27 -15.87 -2.15
CA CYS A 59 31.24 -16.70 -1.51
C CYS A 59 31.15 -16.54 0.02
N CYS A 60 30.17 -15.75 0.47
CA CYS A 60 29.53 -15.93 1.78
C CYS A 60 28.03 -16.04 1.51
N CYS A 61 27.52 -17.27 1.62
CA CYS A 61 26.12 -17.63 1.50
C CYS A 61 25.26 -16.93 2.56
N TRP A 62 24.16 -16.31 2.13
CA TRP A 62 22.97 -16.12 2.96
C TRP A 62 21.84 -16.91 2.32
N PHE A 63 21.42 -17.97 3.02
CA PHE A 63 20.23 -18.76 2.68
C PHE A 63 18.98 -17.93 3.04
N SER A 64 18.25 -17.49 2.03
CA SER A 64 16.81 -17.25 2.11
C SER A 64 16.14 -18.35 1.29
N THR A 65 15.34 -19.19 1.94
CA THR A 65 14.58 -20.26 1.30
C THR A 65 13.46 -19.68 0.43
N THR A 66 13.79 -19.41 -0.83
CA THR A 66 12.86 -19.46 -1.95
C THR A 66 13.34 -20.58 -2.85
N LYS A 67 12.54 -21.64 -3.02
CA LYS A 67 12.80 -22.73 -3.97
C LYS A 67 13.14 -22.12 -5.34
N ALA A 68 14.41 -22.19 -5.72
CA ALA A 68 14.88 -21.77 -7.04
C ALA A 68 14.48 -22.83 -8.07
N MET A 69 13.71 -22.42 -9.07
CA MET A 69 13.51 -23.17 -10.31
C MET A 69 14.83 -23.14 -11.09
N THR A 70 15.37 -24.32 -11.40
CA THR A 70 16.54 -24.50 -12.27
C THR A 70 16.12 -24.38 -13.73
N THR A 71 16.65 -23.39 -14.45
CA THR A 71 16.61 -23.30 -15.91
C THR A 71 17.98 -23.64 -16.49
N THR A 72 18.05 -24.74 -17.23
CA THR A 72 19.16 -25.09 -18.11
C THR A 72 19.06 -24.31 -19.42
N VAL A 73 20.16 -23.69 -19.84
CA VAL A 73 20.29 -22.86 -21.04
C VAL A 73 20.44 -23.71 -22.30
N GLY A 74 19.69 -23.39 -23.35
CA GLY A 74 19.94 -23.85 -24.72
C GLY A 74 18.80 -23.53 -25.70
N GLY A 75 19.07 -22.61 -26.65
CA GLY A 75 18.38 -22.50 -27.95
C GLY A 75 17.19 -21.54 -28.03
N ASP A 76 17.30 -20.56 -28.93
CA ASP A 76 16.29 -19.53 -29.26
C ASP A 76 14.93 -20.11 -29.67
N GLU A 77 13.93 -19.90 -28.81
CA GLU A 77 12.51 -19.72 -29.11
C GLU A 77 11.87 -19.11 -27.85
N GLU A 78 11.04 -18.08 -28.03
CA GLU A 78 10.44 -17.26 -26.98
C GLU A 78 9.45 -18.07 -26.11
N LYS A 79 9.97 -18.95 -25.23
CA LYS A 79 9.18 -19.73 -24.29
C LYS A 79 8.66 -18.80 -23.19
N ARG A 80 7.44 -18.27 -23.37
CA ARG A 80 6.60 -17.79 -22.26
C ARG A 80 6.57 -18.88 -21.20
N SER A 81 7.19 -18.63 -20.04
CA SER A 81 7.08 -19.51 -18.89
C SER A 81 5.60 -19.64 -18.53
N VAL A 82 4.99 -20.78 -18.83
CA VAL A 82 3.59 -21.05 -18.47
C VAL A 82 3.52 -21.14 -16.96
N ILE A 83 2.81 -20.21 -16.33
CA ILE A 83 2.56 -20.24 -14.89
C ILE A 83 1.71 -21.48 -14.63
N SER A 84 2.22 -22.41 -13.84
CA SER A 84 1.46 -23.54 -13.32
C SER A 84 1.37 -23.43 -11.80
N VAL A 85 0.14 -23.45 -11.30
CA VAL A 85 -0.19 -23.35 -9.88
C VAL A 85 -0.60 -24.73 -9.42
N GLU A 86 0.03 -25.22 -8.36
CA GLU A 86 -0.35 -26.47 -7.70
C GLU A 86 -1.59 -26.22 -6.86
N LEU A 87 -2.67 -26.95 -7.14
CA LEU A 87 -3.92 -26.89 -6.38
C LEU A 87 -4.04 -28.08 -5.44
N LYS A 88 -4.71 -27.87 -4.32
CA LYS A 88 -5.15 -28.99 -3.48
C LYS A 88 -6.18 -29.83 -4.22
N GLU A 89 -6.05 -31.16 -4.14
CA GLU A 89 -7.03 -32.09 -4.72
C GLU A 89 -8.38 -32.02 -4.01
N ASN A 90 -8.38 -31.73 -2.70
CA ASN A 90 -9.58 -31.58 -1.87
C ASN A 90 -9.48 -30.33 -0.99
N ILE A 91 -10.64 -29.75 -0.65
CA ILE A 91 -10.71 -28.64 0.29
C ILE A 91 -10.67 -29.17 1.72
N ASP A 92 -9.64 -28.77 2.47
CA ASP A 92 -9.53 -29.05 3.90
C ASP A 92 -10.34 -28.01 4.70
N LEU A 93 -11.38 -28.47 5.38
CA LEU A 93 -12.16 -27.64 6.29
C LEU A 93 -11.46 -27.52 7.64
N THR A 94 -11.38 -26.30 8.16
CA THR A 94 -11.00 -26.05 9.56
C THR A 94 -12.07 -26.61 10.50
N GLU A 95 -11.71 -26.87 11.75
CA GLU A 95 -12.68 -27.34 12.76
C GLU A 95 -13.83 -26.36 12.97
N LYS A 96 -13.59 -25.05 12.79
CA LYS A 96 -14.62 -24.02 12.86
C LYS A 96 -15.57 -24.11 11.66
N GLU A 97 -15.04 -24.21 10.44
CA GLU A 97 -15.84 -24.37 9.22
C GLU A 97 -16.68 -25.65 9.24
N LYS A 98 -16.12 -26.79 9.69
CA LYS A 98 -16.88 -28.04 9.87
C LYS A 98 -18.07 -27.83 10.80
N LYS A 99 -17.86 -27.22 11.97
CA LYS A 99 -18.94 -26.91 12.92
C LYS A 99 -20.00 -25.99 12.33
N ILE A 100 -19.60 -25.00 11.53
CA ILE A 100 -20.52 -24.10 10.82
C ILE A 100 -21.33 -24.90 9.80
N PHE A 101 -20.69 -25.68 8.92
CA PHE A 101 -21.39 -26.42 7.88
C PHE A 101 -22.29 -27.52 8.46
N ASP A 102 -21.85 -28.22 9.50
CA ASP A 102 -22.67 -29.18 10.25
C ASP A 102 -23.91 -28.52 10.85
N ARG A 103 -23.78 -27.25 11.30
CA ARG A 103 -24.90 -26.46 11.81
C ARG A 103 -25.91 -26.18 10.70
N LEU A 104 -25.43 -25.70 9.56
CA LEU A 104 -26.27 -25.37 8.41
C LEU A 104 -26.99 -26.60 7.85
N LEU A 105 -26.28 -27.72 7.69
CA LEU A 105 -26.86 -29.00 7.28
C LEU A 105 -27.83 -29.57 8.34
N GLY A 106 -27.57 -29.30 9.62
CA GLY A 106 -28.48 -29.62 10.72
C GLY A 106 -29.82 -28.92 10.59
N THR A 107 -29.83 -27.64 10.19
CA THR A 107 -31.05 -26.88 9.91
C THR A 107 -31.86 -27.53 8.79
N LEU A 108 -31.22 -27.95 7.69
CA LEU A 108 -31.90 -28.62 6.58
C LEU A 108 -32.61 -29.90 7.04
N ARG A 109 -31.92 -30.73 7.85
CA ARG A 109 -32.49 -31.96 8.40
C ARG A 109 -33.63 -31.70 9.37
N PHE A 110 -33.50 -30.70 10.23
CA PHE A 110 -34.52 -30.34 11.22
C PHE A 110 -35.80 -29.84 10.56
N CYS A 111 -35.69 -29.00 9.54
CA CYS A 111 -36.83 -28.44 8.82
C CYS A 111 -37.32 -29.31 7.64
N ASN A 112 -36.70 -30.47 7.40
CA ASN A 112 -36.98 -31.38 6.28
C ASN A 112 -36.95 -30.66 4.91
N LEU A 113 -35.89 -29.89 4.67
CA LEU A 113 -35.70 -29.09 3.47
C LEU A 113 -34.87 -29.84 2.43
N ASP A 114 -35.38 -29.95 1.20
CA ASP A 114 -34.62 -30.43 0.04
C ASP A 114 -33.89 -29.25 -0.64
N THR A 115 -32.98 -28.63 0.10
CA THR A 115 -32.23 -27.45 -0.32
C THR A 115 -30.75 -27.76 -0.35
N GLN A 116 -30.07 -27.34 -1.42
CA GLN A 116 -28.61 -27.40 -1.50
C GLN A 116 -28.02 -26.08 -1.02
N LEU A 117 -26.89 -26.18 -0.32
CA LEU A 117 -26.13 -25.07 0.20
C LEU A 117 -24.73 -25.13 -0.40
N ARG A 118 -24.24 -24.00 -0.91
CA ARG A 118 -22.94 -23.91 -1.57
C ARG A 118 -22.15 -22.75 -1.04
N VAL A 119 -20.89 -22.94 -0.66
CA VAL A 119 -19.98 -21.81 -0.50
C VAL A 119 -19.55 -21.34 -1.88
N ALA A 120 -19.65 -20.04 -2.16
CA ALA A 120 -19.39 -19.52 -3.50
C ALA A 120 -18.14 -18.65 -3.60
N GLY A 121 -17.46 -18.69 -4.74
CA GLY A 121 -16.48 -17.70 -5.16
C GLY A 121 -15.16 -17.70 -4.41
N GLY A 122 -14.86 -16.59 -3.72
CA GLY A 122 -13.51 -16.28 -3.23
C GLY A 122 -12.96 -17.31 -2.25
N TRP A 123 -13.81 -17.80 -1.36
CA TRP A 123 -13.46 -18.84 -0.39
C TRP A 123 -12.98 -20.12 -1.07
N VAL A 124 -13.70 -20.59 -2.09
CA VAL A 124 -13.39 -21.84 -2.81
C VAL A 124 -12.04 -21.73 -3.50
N ARG A 125 -11.82 -20.64 -4.24
CA ARG A 125 -10.54 -20.34 -4.91
C ARG A 125 -9.38 -20.30 -3.92
N ASP A 126 -9.54 -19.55 -2.83
CA ASP A 126 -8.44 -19.35 -1.87
C ASP A 126 -8.09 -20.67 -1.15
N LYS A 127 -9.09 -21.49 -0.81
CA LYS A 127 -8.89 -22.85 -0.26
C LYS A 127 -8.16 -23.78 -1.22
N LEU A 128 -8.50 -23.75 -2.52
CA LEU A 128 -7.82 -24.54 -3.55
C LEU A 128 -6.36 -24.10 -3.73
N LEU A 129 -6.07 -22.80 -3.59
CA LEU A 129 -4.72 -22.23 -3.57
C LEU A 129 -3.96 -22.48 -2.24
N GLY A 130 -4.59 -23.17 -1.29
CA GLY A 130 -4.00 -23.51 0.01
C GLY A 130 -3.99 -22.37 1.04
N SER A 131 -4.77 -21.31 0.82
CA SER A 131 -4.96 -20.22 1.75
C SER A 131 -6.31 -20.33 2.48
N ASP A 132 -6.36 -19.91 3.74
CA ASP A 132 -7.64 -19.77 4.45
C ASP A 132 -8.36 -18.46 4.06
N SER A 133 -9.69 -18.48 4.12
CA SER A 133 -10.54 -17.31 3.89
C SER A 133 -11.64 -17.27 4.95
N ASP A 134 -11.79 -16.10 5.56
CA ASP A 134 -12.87 -15.84 6.53
C ASP A 134 -14.17 -15.37 5.86
N ASP A 135 -14.13 -15.07 4.57
CA ASP A 135 -15.26 -14.57 3.80
C ASP A 135 -16.08 -15.76 3.26
N ILE A 136 -17.18 -16.12 3.94
CA ILE A 136 -18.02 -17.29 3.60
C ILE A 136 -19.37 -16.80 3.09
N ASP A 137 -19.56 -16.90 1.78
CA ASP A 137 -20.82 -16.65 1.08
C ASP A 137 -21.55 -17.97 0.82
N ILE A 138 -22.64 -18.24 1.54
CA ILE A 138 -23.52 -19.40 1.35
C ILE A 138 -24.60 -19.06 0.33
N ALA A 139 -24.49 -19.63 -0.85
CA ALA A 139 -25.51 -19.60 -1.89
C ALA A 139 -26.57 -20.69 -1.65
N ILE A 140 -27.85 -20.28 -1.75
CA ILE A 140 -29.03 -21.10 -1.47
C ILE A 140 -29.89 -21.23 -2.73
N ASP A 141 -30.35 -22.45 -3.02
CA ASP A 141 -31.01 -22.80 -4.30
C ASP A 141 -32.45 -22.30 -4.44
N ASN A 142 -33.28 -22.50 -3.42
CA ASN A 142 -34.74 -22.48 -3.58
C ASN A 142 -35.49 -21.61 -2.56
N MET A 143 -34.79 -20.80 -1.77
CA MET A 143 -35.39 -19.89 -0.79
C MET A 143 -34.52 -18.67 -0.56
N TYR A 144 -35.10 -17.58 -0.07
CA TYR A 144 -34.35 -16.36 0.25
C TYR A 144 -33.40 -16.57 1.44
N GLY A 145 -32.31 -15.80 1.48
CA GLY A 145 -31.37 -15.85 2.60
C GLY A 145 -32.02 -15.53 3.96
N SER A 146 -33.00 -14.64 3.98
CA SER A 146 -33.81 -14.31 5.18
C SER A 146 -34.70 -15.46 5.62
N GLU A 147 -35.37 -16.14 4.68
CA GLU A 147 -36.18 -17.33 4.96
C GLU A 147 -35.33 -18.46 5.55
N PHE A 148 -34.13 -18.68 5.00
CA PHE A 148 -33.19 -19.66 5.55
C PHE A 148 -32.69 -19.25 6.95
N LEU A 149 -32.45 -17.96 7.17
CA LEU A 149 -32.06 -17.43 8.47
C LEU A 149 -33.13 -17.70 9.53
N ASP A 150 -34.41 -17.52 9.22
CA ASP A 150 -35.50 -17.82 10.14
C ASP A 150 -35.55 -19.31 10.50
N LYS A 151 -35.32 -20.20 9.52
CA LYS A 151 -35.22 -21.65 9.75
C LYS A 151 -34.01 -22.01 10.62
N LEU A 152 -32.88 -21.34 10.42
CA LEU A 152 -31.69 -21.51 11.25
C LEU A 152 -31.95 -21.08 12.70
N LYS A 153 -32.66 -19.97 12.92
CA LYS A 153 -33.06 -19.53 14.27
C LYS A 153 -33.99 -20.52 14.95
N GLU A 154 -34.93 -21.10 14.21
CA GLU A 154 -35.84 -22.14 14.69
C GLU A 154 -35.04 -23.38 15.17
N TYR A 155 -34.06 -23.83 14.38
CA TYR A 155 -33.17 -24.93 14.73
C TYR A 155 -32.25 -24.64 15.93
N LEU A 156 -31.73 -23.41 16.04
CA LEU A 156 -30.90 -23.03 17.19
C LEU A 156 -31.72 -22.98 18.48
N SER A 157 -32.93 -22.42 18.41
CA SER A 157 -33.85 -22.33 19.54
C SER A 157 -34.25 -23.72 20.06
N SER A 158 -34.47 -24.70 19.17
CA SER A 158 -34.81 -26.07 19.56
C SER A 158 -33.66 -26.80 20.28
N ARG A 159 -32.41 -26.31 20.13
CA ARG A 159 -31.22 -26.80 20.83
C ARG A 159 -30.87 -26.01 22.09
N GLY A 160 -31.66 -24.99 22.43
CA GLY A 160 -31.39 -24.08 23.54
C GLY A 160 -30.18 -23.17 23.31
N GLU A 161 -29.85 -22.89 22.06
CA GLU A 161 -28.73 -22.03 21.69
C GLU A 161 -29.23 -20.63 21.29
N GLU A 162 -28.67 -19.59 21.90
CA GLU A 162 -29.02 -18.21 21.57
C GLU A 162 -28.35 -17.75 20.28
N VAL A 163 -29.13 -17.04 19.46
CA VAL A 163 -28.68 -16.39 18.23
C VAL A 163 -27.82 -15.18 18.60
N GLN A 164 -26.61 -15.10 18.06
CA GLN A 164 -25.74 -13.95 18.25
C GLN A 164 -25.59 -13.18 16.93
N GLY A 165 -25.90 -11.89 16.94
CA GLY A 165 -25.55 -10.97 15.86
C GLY A 165 -26.12 -11.32 14.48
N ASP A 166 -27.41 -11.62 14.39
CA ASP A 166 -28.12 -11.68 13.12
C ASP A 166 -28.38 -10.27 12.57
N THR A 167 -28.25 -10.09 11.26
CA THR A 167 -28.52 -8.81 10.60
C THR A 167 -29.04 -9.09 9.20
N ILE A 168 -30.28 -8.68 8.94
CA ILE A 168 -30.81 -8.63 7.59
C ILE A 168 -30.44 -7.27 7.01
N ILE A 169 -29.60 -7.25 5.99
CA ILE A 169 -29.29 -6.00 5.28
C ILE A 169 -30.38 -5.84 4.21
N GLU A 170 -31.30 -4.91 4.47
CA GLU A 170 -32.41 -4.60 3.56
C GLU A 170 -31.92 -4.10 2.19
N ARG A 171 -32.76 -4.37 1.19
CA ARG A 171 -32.63 -4.04 -0.24
C ARG A 171 -31.97 -2.67 -0.43
N ASN A 172 -30.71 -2.64 -0.84
CA ASN A 172 -30.05 -1.36 -1.14
C ASN A 172 -30.47 -0.85 -2.53
N PRO A 173 -31.33 0.18 -2.64
CA PRO A 173 -31.89 0.63 -3.91
C PRO A 173 -30.82 1.15 -4.88
N GLU A 174 -29.67 1.63 -4.37
CA GLU A 174 -28.55 2.14 -5.16
C GLU A 174 -27.65 1.04 -5.76
N GLN A 175 -27.76 -0.20 -5.27
CA GLN A 175 -26.96 -1.31 -5.79
C GLN A 175 -27.80 -2.33 -6.55
N SER A 176 -29.03 -2.60 -6.08
CA SER A 176 -30.11 -3.27 -6.80
C SER A 176 -31.37 -3.29 -5.93
N LYS A 177 -32.53 -2.95 -6.51
CA LYS A 177 -33.84 -3.02 -5.84
C LYS A 177 -34.23 -4.43 -5.33
N HIS A 178 -33.47 -5.46 -5.68
CA HIS A 178 -33.76 -6.88 -5.40
C HIS A 178 -32.63 -7.63 -4.65
N LEU A 179 -31.55 -6.95 -4.27
CA LEU A 179 -30.44 -7.58 -3.52
C LEU A 179 -30.74 -7.54 -2.02
N GLU A 180 -31.44 -8.56 -1.55
CA GLU A 180 -31.49 -8.88 -0.12
C GLU A 180 -30.29 -9.78 0.19
N THR A 181 -29.56 -9.48 1.26
CA THR A 181 -28.49 -10.35 1.75
C THR A 181 -28.66 -10.46 3.26
N ALA A 182 -28.91 -11.68 3.72
CA ALA A 182 -29.01 -11.96 5.14
C ALA A 182 -27.61 -12.32 5.64
N LYS A 183 -27.23 -11.81 6.81
CA LYS A 183 -25.97 -12.12 7.46
C LYS A 183 -26.22 -12.61 8.86
N MET A 184 -25.47 -13.61 9.31
CA MET A 184 -25.53 -14.09 10.69
C MET A 184 -24.16 -14.43 11.22
N ARG A 185 -23.94 -14.18 12.50
CA ARG A 185 -22.73 -14.60 13.18
C ARG A 185 -22.89 -16.02 13.76
N ILE A 186 -22.05 -16.95 13.32
CA ILE A 186 -22.04 -18.36 13.75
C ILE A 186 -20.62 -18.72 14.21
N TYR A 187 -20.45 -19.13 15.48
CA TYR A 187 -19.15 -19.41 16.11
C TYR A 187 -18.12 -18.29 15.89
N ASP A 188 -18.51 -17.04 16.14
CA ASP A 188 -17.67 -15.86 15.90
C ASP A 188 -17.25 -15.63 14.43
N GLN A 189 -17.96 -16.22 13.45
CA GLN A 189 -17.78 -15.95 12.02
C GLN A 189 -19.02 -15.26 11.46
N TRP A 190 -18.83 -14.21 10.67
CA TRP A 190 -19.91 -13.67 9.84
C TRP A 190 -20.10 -14.56 8.62
N ILE A 191 -21.32 -15.01 8.41
CA ILE A 191 -21.73 -15.81 7.26
C ILE A 191 -22.78 -15.03 6.48
N ASP A 192 -22.54 -14.89 5.18
CA ASP A 192 -23.45 -14.24 4.25
C ASP A 192 -24.32 -15.30 3.57
N PHE A 193 -25.64 -15.09 3.58
CA PHE A 193 -26.60 -15.93 2.88
C PHE A 193 -27.10 -15.19 1.65
N VAL A 194 -26.78 -15.76 0.49
CA VAL A 194 -27.08 -15.18 -0.82
C VAL A 194 -27.92 -16.14 -1.64
N ASN A 195 -28.71 -15.58 -2.54
CA ASN A 195 -29.45 -16.36 -3.52
C ASN A 195 -28.63 -16.60 -4.77
N LEU A 196 -28.85 -17.76 -5.40
CA LEU A 196 -28.46 -17.97 -6.79
C LEU A 196 -29.32 -17.11 -7.69
N ARG A 197 -28.67 -16.45 -8.65
CA ARG A 197 -29.33 -15.43 -9.46
C ARG A 197 -29.03 -15.60 -10.92
N SER A 198 -30.02 -15.21 -11.72
CA SER A 198 -29.85 -14.84 -13.11
C SER A 198 -30.06 -13.32 -13.22
N GLU A 199 -29.23 -12.66 -14.02
CA GLU A 199 -29.21 -11.21 -14.16
C GLU A 199 -29.49 -10.84 -15.63
N GLU A 200 -30.45 -9.95 -15.83
CA GLU A 200 -30.73 -9.31 -17.12
C GLU A 200 -30.31 -7.84 -17.04
N TYR A 201 -29.33 -7.45 -17.86
CA TYR A 201 -28.84 -6.07 -17.93
C TYR A 201 -29.65 -5.29 -18.97
N THR A 202 -29.86 -4.00 -18.71
CA THR A 202 -30.43 -3.07 -19.70
C THR A 202 -29.33 -2.14 -20.18
N GLU A 203 -29.38 -1.71 -21.44
CA GLU A 203 -28.30 -0.95 -22.09
C GLU A 203 -27.84 0.28 -21.27
N ASN A 204 -28.79 0.92 -20.57
CA ASN A 204 -28.58 2.18 -19.87
C ASN A 204 -28.32 2.05 -18.36
N SER A 205 -28.38 0.85 -17.77
CA SER A 205 -28.20 0.66 -16.33
C SER A 205 -27.19 -0.43 -16.02
N ARG A 206 -26.25 -0.12 -15.14
CA ARG A 206 -25.33 -1.10 -14.54
C ARG A 206 -26.03 -2.03 -13.54
N ILE A 207 -27.22 -1.66 -13.08
CA ILE A 207 -28.00 -2.44 -12.12
C ILE A 207 -28.91 -3.40 -12.91
N PRO A 208 -28.69 -4.72 -12.87
CA PRO A 208 -29.53 -5.68 -13.57
C PRO A 208 -30.87 -5.91 -12.86
N THR A 209 -31.86 -6.40 -13.60
CA THR A 209 -33.04 -7.03 -13.01
C THR A 209 -32.71 -8.46 -12.62
N MET A 210 -32.96 -8.81 -11.36
CA MET A 210 -32.61 -10.11 -10.78
C MET A 210 -33.79 -11.07 -10.83
N LYS A 211 -33.51 -12.33 -11.17
CA LYS A 211 -34.42 -13.48 -11.01
C LYS A 211 -33.70 -14.59 -10.24
N PHE A 212 -34.45 -15.50 -9.62
CA PHE A 212 -33.88 -16.75 -9.14
C PHE A 212 -33.24 -17.49 -10.32
N GLY A 213 -32.01 -17.94 -10.13
CA GLY A 213 -31.24 -18.64 -11.15
C GLY A 213 -30.74 -19.99 -10.65
N SER A 214 -30.39 -20.86 -11.58
CA SER A 214 -29.65 -22.08 -11.33
C SER A 214 -28.21 -21.80 -10.90
N PRO A 215 -27.50 -22.78 -10.28
CA PRO A 215 -26.08 -22.62 -9.96
C PRO A 215 -25.23 -22.31 -11.20
N LYS A 216 -25.63 -22.86 -12.36
CA LYS A 216 -24.98 -22.59 -13.64
C LYS A 216 -25.16 -21.13 -14.06
N GLU A 217 -26.39 -20.62 -14.06
CA GLU A 217 -26.64 -19.21 -14.39
C GLU A 217 -25.90 -18.26 -13.43
N ASP A 218 -25.84 -18.58 -12.13
CA ASP A 218 -25.06 -17.81 -11.16
C ASP A 218 -23.56 -17.82 -11.45
N ALA A 219 -23.02 -18.97 -11.88
CA ALA A 219 -21.63 -19.12 -12.28
C ALA A 219 -21.28 -18.22 -13.48
N TYR A 220 -22.15 -18.20 -14.51
CA TYR A 220 -21.90 -17.46 -15.75
C TYR A 220 -22.09 -15.95 -15.62
N ARG A 221 -22.93 -15.47 -14.69
CA ARG A 221 -23.07 -14.03 -14.44
C ARG A 221 -21.90 -13.42 -13.67
N ARG A 222 -21.00 -14.21 -13.09
CA ARG A 222 -19.87 -13.72 -12.26
C ARG A 222 -18.75 -13.11 -13.10
N ASP A 223 -17.83 -12.44 -12.42
CA ASP A 223 -16.76 -11.68 -13.07
C ASP A 223 -15.71 -12.57 -13.74
N LEU A 224 -15.22 -13.59 -13.04
CA LEU A 224 -14.11 -14.45 -13.47
C LEU A 224 -14.42 -15.92 -13.22
N THR A 225 -13.94 -16.81 -14.11
CA THR A 225 -14.11 -18.27 -13.98
C THR A 225 -13.58 -18.80 -12.64
N ILE A 226 -12.42 -18.31 -12.21
CA ILE A 226 -11.82 -18.65 -10.90
C ILE A 226 -12.66 -18.20 -9.69
N ASN A 227 -13.61 -17.27 -9.88
CA ASN A 227 -14.54 -16.78 -8.85
C ASN A 227 -15.96 -17.37 -9.02
N SER A 228 -16.14 -18.24 -10.01
CA SER A 228 -17.39 -18.93 -10.33
C SER A 228 -17.44 -20.36 -9.78
N LEU A 229 -16.44 -20.75 -8.99
CA LEU A 229 -16.39 -22.06 -8.33
C LEU A 229 -17.32 -22.10 -7.12
N PHE A 230 -17.93 -23.25 -6.90
CA PHE A 230 -18.76 -23.54 -5.73
C PHE A 230 -18.18 -24.71 -4.94
N TYR A 231 -18.39 -24.70 -3.63
CA TYR A 231 -18.18 -25.86 -2.78
C TYR A 231 -19.52 -26.26 -2.20
N ASN A 232 -20.06 -27.39 -2.65
CA ASN A 232 -21.33 -27.91 -2.18
C ASN A 232 -21.12 -28.54 -0.81
N ILE A 233 -21.70 -27.93 0.23
CA ILE A 233 -21.52 -28.41 1.60
C ILE A 233 -22.35 -29.68 1.87
N ASN A 234 -23.38 -29.95 1.07
CA ASN A 234 -24.19 -31.16 1.19
C ASN A 234 -23.39 -32.39 0.72
N THR A 235 -22.60 -32.27 -0.35
CA THR A 235 -21.80 -33.37 -0.92
C THR A 235 -20.34 -33.35 -0.50
N GLY A 236 -19.84 -32.22 -0.01
CA GLY A 236 -18.43 -32.03 0.35
C GLY A 236 -17.50 -31.89 -0.86
N SER A 237 -18.01 -31.53 -2.03
CA SER A 237 -17.26 -31.47 -3.30
C SER A 237 -17.22 -30.08 -3.92
N VAL A 238 -16.14 -29.78 -4.66
CA VAL A 238 -16.04 -28.58 -5.50
C VAL A 238 -16.82 -28.81 -6.79
N GLU A 239 -17.63 -27.83 -7.17
CA GLU A 239 -18.40 -27.80 -8.41
C GLU A 239 -17.87 -26.66 -9.31
N ASP A 240 -17.43 -26.99 -10.52
CA ASP A 240 -17.05 -26.03 -11.55
C ASP A 240 -18.07 -26.04 -12.69
N LEU A 241 -19.08 -25.18 -12.56
CA LEU A 241 -20.21 -25.09 -13.49
C LEU A 241 -19.83 -24.42 -14.82
N THR A 242 -18.65 -23.78 -14.85
CA THR A 242 -18.08 -23.16 -16.07
C THR A 242 -17.21 -24.13 -16.86
N GLU A 243 -16.88 -25.29 -16.27
CA GLU A 243 -15.98 -26.33 -16.81
C GLU A 243 -14.57 -25.82 -17.14
N ARG A 244 -14.21 -24.62 -16.69
CA ARG A 244 -12.94 -23.94 -17.00
C ARG A 244 -12.26 -23.34 -15.77
N GLY A 245 -13.00 -23.02 -14.72
CA GLY A 245 -12.50 -22.32 -13.55
C GLY A 245 -11.35 -23.02 -12.84
N ILE A 246 -11.38 -24.35 -12.73
CA ILE A 246 -10.28 -25.12 -12.11
C ILE A 246 -9.03 -25.09 -13.01
N ASP A 247 -9.18 -25.27 -14.31
CA ASP A 247 -8.05 -25.30 -15.25
C ASP A 247 -7.44 -23.90 -15.47
N ASP A 248 -8.27 -22.85 -15.49
CA ASP A 248 -7.82 -21.46 -15.48
C ASP A 248 -7.06 -21.12 -14.18
N LEU A 249 -7.54 -21.61 -13.04
CA LEU A 249 -6.87 -21.45 -11.75
C LEU A 249 -5.51 -22.18 -11.73
N LYS A 250 -5.44 -23.41 -12.24
CA LYS A 250 -4.18 -24.18 -12.38
C LYS A 250 -3.19 -23.51 -13.34
N SER A 251 -3.67 -22.93 -14.43
CA SER A 251 -2.83 -22.27 -15.43
C SER A 251 -2.53 -20.80 -15.12
N GLY A 252 -2.99 -20.29 -13.97
CA GLY A 252 -2.77 -18.92 -13.55
C GLY A 252 -3.34 -17.89 -14.54
N ARG A 253 -4.56 -18.13 -15.05
CA ARG A 253 -5.24 -17.27 -16.02
C ARG A 253 -6.43 -16.54 -15.42
N ILE A 254 -6.63 -15.29 -15.84
CA ILE A 254 -7.80 -14.47 -15.53
C ILE A 254 -8.70 -14.45 -16.76
N VAL A 255 -9.80 -15.20 -16.69
CA VAL A 255 -10.75 -15.42 -17.80
C VAL A 255 -12.17 -15.09 -17.33
N THR A 256 -13.01 -14.56 -18.20
CA THR A 256 -14.44 -14.34 -17.94
C THR A 256 -15.28 -15.58 -18.29
N PRO A 257 -16.36 -15.88 -17.53
CA PRO A 257 -17.23 -17.03 -17.85
C PRO A 257 -17.94 -16.91 -19.20
N LEU A 258 -18.38 -15.71 -19.56
CA LEU A 258 -18.95 -15.34 -20.86
C LEU A 258 -17.91 -14.58 -21.69
N SER A 259 -18.27 -14.17 -22.91
CA SER A 259 -17.40 -13.31 -23.72
C SER A 259 -16.99 -12.06 -22.93
N ALA A 260 -15.71 -11.72 -22.99
CA ALA A 260 -15.16 -10.63 -22.19
C ALA A 260 -15.80 -9.29 -22.57
N LYS A 261 -16.10 -9.09 -23.87
CA LYS A 261 -16.76 -7.87 -24.35
C LYS A 261 -18.15 -7.70 -23.75
N ALA A 262 -18.99 -8.72 -23.80
CA ALA A 262 -20.34 -8.68 -23.21
C ALA A 262 -20.26 -8.42 -21.70
N THR A 263 -19.40 -9.19 -21.00
CA THR A 263 -19.18 -9.06 -19.55
C THR A 263 -18.80 -7.64 -19.14
N PHE A 264 -17.97 -6.96 -19.93
CA PHE A 264 -17.49 -5.61 -19.64
C PHE A 264 -18.44 -4.51 -20.07
N VAL A 265 -19.30 -4.73 -21.06
CA VAL A 265 -20.36 -3.76 -21.42
C VAL A 265 -21.47 -3.74 -20.36
N ASP A 266 -21.79 -4.91 -19.80
CA ASP A 266 -22.78 -5.09 -18.74
C ASP A 266 -22.31 -4.48 -17.40
N ASP A 267 -21.11 -4.85 -16.93
CA ASP A 267 -20.47 -4.22 -15.77
C ASP A 267 -18.99 -3.89 -16.03
N PRO A 268 -18.71 -2.66 -16.51
CA PRO A 268 -17.35 -2.21 -16.80
C PRO A 268 -16.38 -2.26 -15.62
N LEU A 269 -16.86 -2.26 -14.36
CA LEU A 269 -15.97 -2.38 -13.19
C LEU A 269 -15.21 -3.72 -13.20
N ARG A 270 -15.75 -4.75 -13.85
CA ARG A 270 -15.12 -6.07 -13.97
C ARG A 270 -13.76 -6.02 -14.66
N VAL A 271 -13.51 -5.03 -15.52
CA VAL A 271 -12.17 -4.77 -16.10
C VAL A 271 -11.16 -4.49 -14.99
N LEU A 272 -11.48 -3.55 -14.09
CA LEU A 272 -10.59 -3.17 -12.98
C LEU A 272 -10.43 -4.32 -11.99
N ARG A 273 -11.49 -5.09 -11.75
CA ARG A 273 -11.43 -6.30 -10.91
C ARG A 273 -10.55 -7.38 -11.52
N ALA A 274 -10.64 -7.62 -12.83
CA ALA A 274 -9.78 -8.56 -13.54
C ALA A 274 -8.29 -8.17 -13.41
N ILE A 275 -7.97 -6.89 -13.61
CA ILE A 275 -6.61 -6.36 -13.39
C ILE A 275 -6.17 -6.56 -11.93
N ARG A 276 -7.04 -6.23 -10.97
CA ARG A 276 -6.75 -6.40 -9.55
C ARG A 276 -6.46 -7.86 -9.19
N PHE A 277 -7.27 -8.81 -9.68
CA PHE A 277 -7.06 -10.23 -9.41
C PHE A 277 -5.83 -10.77 -10.13
N GLY A 278 -5.58 -10.36 -11.37
CA GLY A 278 -4.34 -10.68 -12.09
C GLY A 278 -3.11 -10.23 -11.31
N ALA A 279 -3.09 -8.97 -10.85
CA ALA A 279 -2.01 -8.45 -10.02
C ALA A 279 -1.93 -9.17 -8.66
N ARG A 280 -3.06 -9.39 -7.97
CA ARG A 280 -3.09 -10.04 -6.65
C ARG A 280 -2.51 -11.44 -6.67
N PHE A 281 -2.85 -12.25 -7.68
CA PHE A 281 -2.39 -13.64 -7.77
C PHE A 281 -1.15 -13.83 -8.63
N GLY A 282 -0.69 -12.78 -9.33
CA GLY A 282 0.38 -12.90 -10.32
C GLY A 282 -0.06 -13.69 -11.56
N PHE A 283 -1.36 -13.68 -11.86
CA PHE A 283 -1.97 -14.41 -12.98
C PHE A 283 -2.00 -13.53 -14.23
N THR A 284 -2.00 -14.17 -15.40
CA THR A 284 -2.05 -13.47 -16.69
C THR A 284 -3.48 -13.23 -17.13
N LEU A 285 -3.79 -12.00 -17.54
CA LEU A 285 -5.05 -11.68 -18.20
C LEU A 285 -5.15 -12.40 -19.54
N ASP A 286 -6.31 -12.99 -19.81
CA ASP A 286 -6.62 -13.60 -21.09
C ASP A 286 -6.56 -12.59 -22.25
N GLU A 287 -6.25 -13.07 -23.46
CA GLU A 287 -6.12 -12.19 -24.61
C GLU A 287 -7.47 -11.60 -25.06
N GLU A 288 -8.57 -12.37 -25.03
CA GLU A 288 -9.92 -11.84 -25.33
C GLU A 288 -10.27 -10.72 -24.34
N LEU A 289 -9.90 -10.91 -23.07
CA LEU A 289 -10.10 -9.93 -22.01
C LEU A 289 -9.34 -8.63 -22.28
N LYS A 290 -8.06 -8.72 -22.66
CA LYS A 290 -7.27 -7.53 -23.00
C LYS A 290 -7.85 -6.79 -24.20
N GLN A 291 -8.25 -7.51 -25.25
CA GLN A 291 -8.85 -6.89 -26.43
C GLN A 291 -10.19 -6.21 -26.10
N ALA A 292 -11.03 -6.82 -25.26
CA ALA A 292 -12.26 -6.22 -24.79
C ALA A 292 -12.01 -4.95 -23.96
N ALA A 293 -11.03 -4.97 -23.05
CA ALA A 293 -10.66 -3.82 -22.22
C ALA A 293 -10.08 -2.64 -23.03
N LEU A 294 -9.39 -2.92 -24.15
CA LEU A 294 -8.86 -1.92 -25.07
C LEU A 294 -9.96 -1.22 -25.91
N SER A 295 -11.12 -1.84 -26.06
CA SER A 295 -12.21 -1.31 -26.88
C SER A 295 -12.69 0.06 -26.36
N GLU A 296 -13.02 0.97 -27.29
CA GLU A 296 -13.54 2.29 -26.93
C GLU A 296 -14.86 2.19 -26.16
N GLU A 297 -15.73 1.28 -26.57
CA GLU A 297 -17.03 1.02 -25.95
C GLU A 297 -16.91 0.71 -24.45
N VAL A 298 -16.00 -0.19 -24.07
CA VAL A 298 -15.75 -0.54 -22.66
C VAL A 298 -15.12 0.62 -21.90
N ARG A 299 -14.21 1.39 -22.54
CA ARG A 299 -13.56 2.55 -21.92
C ARG A 299 -14.56 3.68 -21.62
N VAL A 300 -15.45 3.99 -22.55
CA VAL A 300 -16.53 4.96 -22.36
C VAL A 300 -17.49 4.46 -21.28
N ALA A 301 -17.93 3.20 -21.36
CA ALA A 301 -18.83 2.61 -20.37
C ALA A 301 -18.23 2.62 -18.95
N LEU A 302 -16.92 2.39 -18.81
CA LEU A 302 -16.22 2.48 -17.53
C LEU A 302 -16.25 3.91 -16.95
N GLY A 303 -16.12 4.93 -17.80
CA GLY A 303 -16.17 6.33 -17.39
C GLY A 303 -17.57 6.80 -17.00
N GLU A 304 -18.61 6.33 -17.70
CA GLU A 304 -19.97 6.84 -17.60
C GLU A 304 -20.89 6.00 -16.69
N LYS A 305 -20.85 4.67 -16.80
CA LYS A 305 -21.75 3.76 -16.04
C LYS A 305 -21.27 3.50 -14.61
N ILE A 306 -19.99 3.72 -14.31
CA ILE A 306 -19.39 3.37 -13.03
C ILE A 306 -19.09 4.60 -12.20
N SER A 307 -19.56 4.60 -10.95
CA SER A 307 -19.26 5.70 -10.03
C SER A 307 -17.75 5.80 -9.77
N ARG A 308 -17.26 7.05 -9.71
CA ARG A 308 -15.86 7.37 -9.43
C ARG A 308 -15.33 6.76 -8.12
N GLU A 309 -16.20 6.58 -7.13
CA GLU A 309 -15.87 5.95 -5.85
C GLU A 309 -15.54 4.47 -6.00
N ARG A 310 -16.30 3.72 -6.82
CA ARG A 310 -16.04 2.30 -7.07
C ARG A 310 -14.75 2.10 -7.85
N ILE A 311 -14.47 2.97 -8.84
CA ILE A 311 -13.17 3.00 -9.53
C ILE A 311 -12.05 3.24 -8.51
N GLY A 312 -12.18 4.28 -7.69
CA GLY A 312 -11.18 4.61 -6.67
C GLY A 312 -10.94 3.50 -5.65
N ASN A 313 -11.98 2.76 -5.23
CA ASN A 313 -11.85 1.60 -4.35
C ASN A 313 -11.01 0.49 -4.99
N GLU A 314 -11.27 0.13 -6.24
CA GLU A 314 -10.48 -0.91 -6.94
C GLU A 314 -9.02 -0.47 -7.11
N ILE A 315 -8.77 0.80 -7.45
CA ILE A 315 -7.40 1.34 -7.61
C ILE A 315 -6.65 1.35 -6.27
N ASP A 316 -7.30 1.74 -5.17
CA ASP A 316 -6.68 1.72 -3.84
C ASP A 316 -6.32 0.30 -3.39
N LEU A 317 -7.18 -0.69 -3.70
CA LEU A 317 -6.89 -2.11 -3.46
C LEU A 317 -5.73 -2.62 -4.32
N MET A 318 -5.63 -2.18 -5.58
CA MET A 318 -4.51 -2.52 -6.46
C MET A 318 -3.18 -1.95 -5.95
N ILE A 319 -3.15 -0.67 -5.57
CA ILE A 319 -1.95 0.02 -5.09
C ILE A 319 -1.52 -0.48 -3.71
N SER A 320 -2.47 -0.86 -2.85
CA SER A 320 -2.19 -1.43 -1.53
C SER A 320 -1.80 -2.90 -1.56
N GLY A 321 -1.99 -3.58 -2.70
CA GLY A 321 -1.76 -5.00 -2.90
C GLY A 321 -0.28 -5.41 -2.92
N ASN A 322 -0.04 -6.67 -3.28
CA ASN A 322 1.28 -7.30 -3.31
C ASN A 322 2.07 -7.04 -4.60
N ARG A 323 1.41 -6.84 -5.74
CA ARG A 323 2.05 -6.57 -7.04
C ARG A 323 1.47 -5.31 -7.70
N PRO A 324 1.57 -4.14 -7.04
CA PRO A 324 0.92 -2.93 -7.53
C PRO A 324 1.51 -2.44 -8.87
N VAL A 325 2.78 -2.71 -9.16
CA VAL A 325 3.42 -2.38 -10.45
C VAL A 325 2.75 -3.11 -11.61
N SER A 326 2.37 -4.38 -11.42
CA SER A 326 1.66 -5.15 -12.45
C SER A 326 0.28 -4.55 -12.73
N ALA A 327 -0.44 -4.10 -11.70
CA ALA A 327 -1.73 -3.43 -11.87
C ALA A 327 -1.60 -2.12 -12.66
N VAL A 328 -0.65 -1.25 -12.29
CA VAL A 328 -0.40 0.01 -13.00
C VAL A 328 0.06 -0.23 -14.43
N THR A 329 0.84 -1.29 -14.66
CA THR A 329 1.26 -1.72 -16.01
C THR A 329 0.03 -2.06 -16.87
N TYR A 330 -0.88 -2.90 -16.38
CA TYR A 330 -2.11 -3.20 -17.11
C TYR A 330 -2.98 -1.97 -17.35
N LEU A 331 -3.09 -1.04 -16.40
CA LEU A 331 -3.83 0.22 -16.60
C LEU A 331 -3.24 1.07 -17.74
N SER A 332 -1.92 1.08 -17.87
CA SER A 332 -1.21 1.78 -18.94
C SER A 332 -1.37 1.07 -20.28
N ASP A 333 -1.07 -0.23 -20.33
CA ASP A 333 -1.06 -1.04 -21.56
C ASP A 333 -2.47 -1.15 -22.17
N LEU A 334 -3.50 -1.24 -21.33
CA LEU A 334 -4.91 -1.29 -21.76
C LEU A 334 -5.52 0.11 -22.01
N LYS A 335 -4.71 1.18 -21.97
CA LYS A 335 -5.14 2.56 -22.18
C LYS A 335 -6.28 3.02 -21.26
N LEU A 336 -6.34 2.46 -20.04
CA LEU A 336 -7.36 2.77 -19.04
C LEU A 336 -6.97 3.95 -18.14
N PHE A 337 -5.68 4.30 -18.09
CA PHE A 337 -5.13 5.32 -17.20
C PHE A 337 -5.92 6.65 -17.21
N ARG A 338 -6.22 7.18 -18.40
CA ARG A 338 -6.94 8.46 -18.55
C ARG A 338 -8.39 8.38 -18.09
N VAL A 339 -9.09 7.30 -18.39
CA VAL A 339 -10.48 7.09 -17.94
C VAL A 339 -10.51 6.92 -16.42
N VAL A 340 -9.54 6.18 -15.87
CA VAL A 340 -9.43 5.90 -14.44
C VAL A 340 -9.05 7.12 -13.62
N PHE A 341 -8.18 8.00 -14.10
CA PHE A 341 -7.78 9.20 -13.35
C PHE A 341 -8.50 10.48 -13.78
N ALA A 342 -9.25 10.45 -14.89
CA ALA A 342 -10.16 11.49 -15.37
C ALA A 342 -9.63 12.90 -15.13
N PHE A 343 -8.56 13.28 -15.85
CA PHE A 343 -7.93 14.58 -15.68
C PHE A 343 -8.85 15.72 -16.12
N PRO A 344 -8.76 16.92 -15.51
CA PRO A 344 -9.48 18.10 -15.98
C PRO A 344 -9.08 18.48 -17.41
N SER A 345 -10.05 18.82 -18.26
CA SER A 345 -9.80 19.18 -19.67
C SER A 345 -8.98 20.46 -19.84
N SER A 346 -9.01 21.37 -18.86
CA SER A 346 -8.31 22.67 -18.86
C SER A 346 -7.03 22.67 -18.02
N SER A 347 -6.35 21.52 -17.94
CA SER A 347 -5.11 21.38 -17.17
C SER A 347 -3.93 22.10 -17.85
N GLU A 348 -3.13 22.82 -17.06
CA GLU A 348 -1.94 23.55 -17.50
C GLU A 348 -0.72 23.14 -16.63
N PRO A 349 0.36 22.59 -17.23
CA PRO A 349 0.44 22.13 -18.62
C PRO A 349 -0.49 20.94 -18.89
N ALA A 350 -0.95 20.79 -20.14
CA ALA A 350 -1.83 19.68 -20.52
C ALA A 350 -1.09 18.33 -20.36
N PRO A 351 -1.70 17.33 -19.71
CA PRO A 351 -1.14 15.97 -19.62
C PRO A 351 -0.88 15.39 -21.02
N SER A 352 0.36 14.96 -21.28
CA SER A 352 0.76 14.31 -22.54
C SER A 352 -0.01 13.00 -22.76
N GLU A 353 -0.23 12.61 -24.03
CA GLU A 353 -1.02 11.41 -24.37
C GLU A 353 -0.49 10.16 -23.64
N ASN A 354 0.83 10.00 -23.60
CA ASN A 354 1.56 8.89 -22.97
C ASN A 354 1.89 9.12 -21.48
N CYS A 355 1.21 10.03 -20.79
CA CYS A 355 1.47 10.32 -19.37
C CYS A 355 1.40 9.08 -18.47
N GLY A 356 0.59 8.07 -18.83
CA GLY A 356 0.49 6.80 -18.09
C GLY A 356 1.83 6.04 -18.00
N SER A 357 2.62 6.03 -19.08
CA SER A 357 3.92 5.35 -19.11
C SER A 357 4.94 6.03 -18.21
N LEU A 358 4.97 7.37 -18.20
CA LEU A 358 5.84 8.12 -17.30
C LEU A 358 5.43 7.93 -15.84
N CYS A 359 4.13 7.99 -15.55
CA CYS A 359 3.60 7.71 -14.20
C CYS A 359 3.95 6.30 -13.73
N LYS A 360 3.85 5.30 -14.62
CA LYS A 360 4.27 3.91 -14.37
C LYS A 360 5.76 3.84 -14.02
N ALA A 361 6.63 4.49 -14.78
CA ALA A 361 8.08 4.46 -14.55
C ALA A 361 8.44 4.98 -13.14
N TYR A 362 7.89 6.13 -12.75
CA TYR A 362 8.04 6.67 -11.40
C TYR A 362 7.49 5.71 -10.33
N PHE A 363 6.33 5.11 -10.58
CA PHE A 363 5.70 4.16 -9.66
C PHE A 363 6.56 2.91 -9.44
N GLU A 364 7.09 2.33 -10.51
CA GLU A 364 7.93 1.13 -10.51
C GLU A 364 9.26 1.37 -9.80
N ALA A 365 9.91 2.50 -10.07
CA ALA A 365 11.13 2.89 -9.38
C ALA A 365 10.88 3.09 -7.87
N MET A 366 9.78 3.77 -7.48
CA MET A 366 9.41 3.92 -6.06
C MET A 366 9.13 2.57 -5.39
N TRP A 367 8.41 1.66 -6.06
CA TRP A 367 8.13 0.32 -5.54
C TRP A 367 9.41 -0.49 -5.32
N SER A 368 10.38 -0.38 -6.23
CA SER A 368 11.68 -1.04 -6.13
C SER A 368 12.51 -0.46 -4.97
N LEU A 369 12.53 0.86 -4.82
CA LEU A 369 13.21 1.54 -3.71
C LEU A 369 12.63 1.11 -2.37
N ILE A 370 11.32 1.16 -2.17
CA ILE A 370 10.69 0.83 -0.88
C ILE A 370 10.99 -0.62 -0.43
N GLN A 371 11.21 -1.54 -1.37
CA GLN A 371 11.57 -2.93 -1.08
C GLN A 371 13.06 -3.15 -0.86
N THR A 372 13.90 -2.15 -1.15
CA THR A 372 15.35 -2.24 -1.03
C THR A 372 15.75 -2.43 0.44
N PRO A 373 16.50 -3.49 0.79
CA PRO A 373 16.90 -3.73 2.17
C PRO A 373 17.67 -2.56 2.78
N GLY A 374 17.51 -2.33 4.09
CA GLY A 374 18.24 -1.29 4.81
C GLY A 374 17.67 0.12 4.69
N LEU A 375 16.70 0.38 3.81
CA LEU A 375 15.88 1.59 3.89
C LEU A 375 14.90 1.51 5.08
N ALA A 376 14.40 2.67 5.49
CA ALA A 376 13.42 2.77 6.57
C ALA A 376 12.19 1.88 6.32
N LYS A 377 11.70 1.21 7.36
CA LYS A 377 10.46 0.44 7.28
C LYS A 377 9.27 1.38 7.22
N PHE A 378 8.56 1.37 6.09
CA PHE A 378 7.34 2.16 5.91
C PHE A 378 6.11 1.40 6.42
N SER A 379 5.23 2.11 7.12
CA SER A 379 3.89 1.58 7.43
C SER A 379 3.10 1.31 6.15
N GLY A 380 2.01 0.53 6.23
CA GLY A 380 1.14 0.28 5.08
C GLY A 380 0.60 1.57 4.45
N GLU A 381 0.25 2.56 5.28
CA GLU A 381 -0.19 3.88 4.85
C GLU A 381 0.94 4.68 4.18
N GLN A 382 2.13 4.71 4.79
CA GLN A 382 3.28 5.40 4.21
C GLN A 382 3.66 4.82 2.84
N ARG A 383 3.69 3.49 2.71
CA ARG A 383 3.95 2.81 1.44
C ARG A 383 2.91 3.20 0.39
N ARG A 384 1.62 3.12 0.74
CA ARG A 384 0.52 3.46 -0.16
C ARG A 384 0.60 4.90 -0.65
N LEU A 385 0.81 5.86 0.25
CA LEU A 385 0.90 7.28 -0.10
C LEU A 385 2.21 7.63 -0.82
N ALA A 386 3.31 6.93 -0.54
CA ALA A 386 4.55 7.04 -1.31
C ALA A 386 4.36 6.61 -2.77
N LEU A 387 3.64 5.50 -2.99
CA LEU A 387 3.30 5.01 -4.32
C LEU A 387 2.39 5.98 -5.07
N TYR A 388 1.38 6.55 -4.41
CA TYR A 388 0.58 7.62 -5.03
C TYR A 388 1.38 8.88 -5.32
N ALA A 389 2.29 9.28 -4.41
CA ALA A 389 3.16 10.42 -4.63
C ALA A 389 4.05 10.20 -5.85
N ALA A 390 4.63 9.02 -6.02
CA ALA A 390 5.39 8.65 -7.21
C ALA A 390 4.50 8.59 -8.47
N LEU A 391 3.31 7.98 -8.39
CA LEU A 391 2.39 7.87 -9.53
C LEU A 391 2.03 9.23 -10.12
N PHE A 392 1.82 10.24 -9.26
CA PHE A 392 1.33 11.55 -9.68
C PHE A 392 2.40 12.65 -9.64
N ILE A 393 3.67 12.32 -9.39
CA ILE A 393 4.76 13.30 -9.42
C ILE A 393 4.92 14.02 -10.78
N PRO A 394 4.59 13.40 -11.95
CA PRO A 394 4.62 14.12 -13.21
C PRO A 394 3.63 15.29 -13.27
N PHE A 395 2.56 15.24 -12.47
CA PHE A 395 1.52 16.28 -12.41
C PHE A 395 1.71 17.28 -11.25
N ARG A 396 2.85 17.24 -10.55
CA ARG A 396 3.09 18.07 -9.35
C ARG A 396 3.00 19.58 -9.59
N LYS A 397 3.30 20.03 -10.81
CA LYS A 397 3.22 21.44 -11.25
C LYS A 397 1.95 21.74 -12.07
N THR A 398 1.10 20.74 -12.31
CA THR A 398 -0.09 20.88 -13.14
C THR A 398 -1.27 21.41 -12.33
N VAL A 399 -1.90 22.46 -12.84
CA VAL A 399 -3.07 23.12 -12.24
C VAL A 399 -4.19 23.26 -13.25
N TYR A 400 -5.42 23.48 -12.77
CA TYR A 400 -6.56 23.88 -13.60
C TYR A 400 -7.35 24.98 -12.88
N LYS A 401 -8.13 25.77 -13.64
CA LYS A 401 -9.05 26.75 -13.07
C LYS A 401 -10.38 26.08 -12.76
N ASP A 402 -10.85 26.21 -11.52
CA ASP A 402 -12.22 25.81 -11.17
C ASP A 402 -13.26 26.81 -11.71
N ASN A 403 -14.54 26.50 -11.50
CA ASN A 403 -15.66 27.37 -11.94
C ASN A 403 -15.64 28.77 -11.30
N LYS A 404 -14.84 28.99 -10.24
CA LYS A 404 -14.65 30.26 -9.56
C LYS A 404 -13.35 30.96 -9.97
N GLY A 405 -12.63 30.42 -10.96
CA GLY A 405 -11.36 30.95 -11.44
C GLY A 405 -10.16 30.67 -10.52
N LYS A 406 -10.33 29.87 -9.46
CA LYS A 406 -9.25 29.51 -8.54
C LYS A 406 -8.38 28.43 -9.17
N LEU A 407 -7.05 28.60 -9.08
CA LEU A 407 -6.10 27.57 -9.50
C LEU A 407 -6.09 26.42 -8.48
N ILE A 408 -6.37 25.22 -8.96
CA ILE A 408 -6.42 23.98 -8.18
C ILE A 408 -5.39 22.99 -8.73
N PRO A 409 -4.55 22.36 -7.89
CA PRO A 409 -3.66 21.30 -8.34
C PRO A 409 -4.42 20.10 -8.93
N VAL A 410 -3.96 19.56 -10.05
CA VAL A 410 -4.59 18.39 -10.68
C VAL A 410 -4.53 17.17 -9.77
N VAL A 411 -3.48 16.99 -8.99
CA VAL A 411 -3.38 15.90 -7.99
C VAL A 411 -4.55 15.95 -7.00
N ASN A 412 -4.94 17.14 -6.53
CA ASN A 412 -6.12 17.29 -5.66
C ASN A 412 -7.41 16.89 -6.38
N HIS A 413 -7.53 17.18 -7.68
CA HIS A 413 -8.68 16.76 -8.47
C HIS A 413 -8.78 15.24 -8.57
N ILE A 414 -7.66 14.57 -8.89
CA ILE A 414 -7.61 13.11 -9.04
C ILE A 414 -8.10 12.43 -7.77
N PHE A 415 -7.60 12.84 -6.60
CA PHE A 415 -8.03 12.25 -5.34
C PHE A 415 -9.49 12.55 -5.01
N LYS A 416 -9.93 13.81 -5.12
CA LYS A 416 -11.26 14.22 -4.64
C LYS A 416 -12.40 13.85 -5.59
N PHE A 417 -12.20 14.01 -6.89
CA PHE A 417 -13.25 13.84 -7.89
C PHE A 417 -13.10 12.53 -8.66
N SER A 418 -11.88 12.21 -9.11
CA SER A 418 -11.65 11.05 -9.95
C SER A 418 -11.66 9.74 -9.17
N MET A 419 -11.03 9.68 -8.00
CA MET A 419 -11.00 8.46 -7.18
C MET A 419 -11.90 8.55 -5.95
N LYS A 420 -12.45 9.74 -5.63
CA LYS A 420 -13.23 10.01 -4.41
C LYS A 420 -12.60 9.38 -3.15
N ARG A 421 -11.32 9.69 -2.91
CA ARG A 421 -10.55 9.22 -1.73
C ARG A 421 -10.55 10.30 -0.65
N LYS A 422 -10.00 9.93 0.52
CA LYS A 422 -9.91 10.83 1.68
C LYS A 422 -9.18 12.11 1.31
N THR A 423 -9.73 13.25 1.73
CA THR A 423 -9.10 14.57 1.55
C THR A 423 -7.71 14.64 2.20
N SER A 424 -7.53 13.96 3.34
CA SER A 424 -6.23 13.85 4.03
C SER A 424 -5.14 13.22 3.17
N ASP A 425 -5.51 12.24 2.33
CA ASP A 425 -4.57 11.53 1.46
C ASP A 425 -4.10 12.48 0.35
N ALA A 426 -5.03 13.25 -0.23
CA ALA A 426 -4.74 14.27 -1.23
C ALA A 426 -3.79 15.36 -0.67
N GLU A 427 -4.10 15.86 0.53
CA GLU A 427 -3.28 16.88 1.21
C GLU A 427 -1.88 16.36 1.52
N THR A 428 -1.77 15.10 1.96
CA THR A 428 -0.48 14.46 2.24
C THR A 428 0.36 14.32 0.98
N VAL A 429 -0.21 13.80 -0.12
CA VAL A 429 0.52 13.65 -1.39
C VAL A 429 0.95 14.98 -1.96
N MET A 430 0.09 16.00 -1.94
CA MET A 430 0.47 17.36 -2.35
C MET A 430 1.57 17.95 -1.45
N ASN A 431 1.52 17.69 -0.15
CA ASN A 431 2.57 18.14 0.77
C ASN A 431 3.91 17.43 0.47
N ILE A 432 3.88 16.13 0.16
CA ILE A 432 5.06 15.37 -0.29
C ILE A 432 5.64 16.00 -1.56
N HIS A 433 4.82 16.30 -2.57
CA HIS A 433 5.28 16.93 -3.81
C HIS A 433 5.89 18.32 -3.60
N ARG A 434 5.23 19.17 -2.81
CA ARG A 434 5.75 20.51 -2.46
C ARG A 434 7.07 20.43 -1.70
N THR A 435 7.16 19.49 -0.76
CA THR A 435 8.36 19.28 0.06
C THR A 435 9.49 18.67 -0.76
N THR A 436 9.14 17.87 -1.77
CA THR A 436 10.11 17.24 -2.68
C THR A 436 10.96 18.29 -3.40
N GLU A 437 10.33 19.32 -3.98
CA GLU A 437 11.06 20.42 -4.64
C GLU A 437 12.00 21.16 -3.66
N ARG A 438 11.62 21.28 -2.39
CA ARG A 438 12.48 21.89 -1.35
C ARG A 438 13.64 20.98 -0.97
N PHE A 439 13.39 19.68 -0.80
CA PHE A 439 14.43 18.69 -0.51
C PHE A 439 15.47 18.62 -1.61
N LEU A 440 15.07 18.71 -2.89
CA LEU A 440 16.02 18.75 -4.02
C LEU A 440 17.13 19.78 -3.81
N SER A 441 16.77 20.98 -3.35
CA SER A 441 17.74 22.05 -3.07
C SER A 441 18.65 21.79 -1.85
N LEU A 442 18.28 20.84 -0.99
CA LEU A 442 19.02 20.47 0.22
C LEU A 442 19.82 19.16 0.09
N ILE A 443 19.60 18.35 -0.96
CA ILE A 443 20.30 17.06 -1.17
C ILE A 443 21.83 17.26 -1.12
N GLY A 444 22.37 18.13 -1.98
CA GLY A 444 23.81 18.39 -2.03
C GLY A 444 24.39 18.93 -0.72
N PRO A 445 23.78 19.98 -0.11
CA PRO A 445 24.16 20.46 1.23
C PRO A 445 24.14 19.37 2.31
N LEU A 446 23.13 18.51 2.35
CA LEU A 446 23.00 17.45 3.37
C LEU A 446 24.00 16.31 3.18
N GLN A 447 24.38 16.02 1.93
CA GLN A 447 25.42 15.04 1.62
C GLN A 447 26.82 15.56 1.96
N SER A 448 27.10 16.82 1.63
CA SER A 448 28.41 17.45 1.87
C SER A 448 28.58 18.03 3.27
N LYS A 449 27.50 18.08 4.07
CA LYS A 449 27.44 18.74 5.38
C LYS A 449 27.94 20.20 5.33
N ASN A 450 27.61 20.91 4.25
CA ASN A 450 28.08 22.26 3.96
C ASN A 450 26.92 23.22 3.67
N ASP A 451 26.98 24.43 4.23
CA ASP A 451 25.98 25.49 4.07
C ASP A 451 26.13 26.31 2.77
N ALA A 452 27.13 25.98 1.94
CA ALA A 452 27.38 26.66 0.67
C ALA A 452 26.11 26.71 -0.20
N GLN A 453 25.84 27.87 -0.80
CA GLN A 453 24.72 28.14 -1.71
C GLN A 453 23.32 28.21 -1.07
N LEU A 454 23.17 28.02 0.25
CA LEU A 454 21.87 28.11 0.92
C LEU A 454 21.29 29.54 1.00
N ASP A 455 22.06 30.59 0.67
CA ASP A 455 21.60 31.99 0.69
C ASP A 455 20.61 32.36 -0.42
N LYS A 456 20.48 31.52 -1.45
CA LYS A 456 19.73 31.82 -2.68
C LYS A 456 18.44 31.02 -2.81
N LEU A 457 17.95 30.45 -1.70
CA LEU A 457 16.76 29.60 -1.71
C LEU A 457 15.49 30.44 -1.56
N ASP A 458 14.79 30.67 -2.67
CA ASP A 458 13.56 31.50 -2.72
C ASP A 458 12.50 31.07 -1.70
N TRP A 459 12.34 29.75 -1.51
CA TRP A 459 11.34 29.20 -0.59
C TRP A 459 11.68 29.41 0.88
N ALA A 460 12.93 29.78 1.20
CA ALA A 460 13.44 29.90 2.55
C ALA A 460 13.73 31.35 2.99
N THR A 461 13.41 32.35 2.15
CA THR A 461 13.73 33.77 2.37
C THR A 461 13.39 34.24 3.81
N ASP A 462 12.16 34.07 4.26
CA ASP A 462 11.73 34.49 5.61
C ASP A 462 12.51 33.79 6.74
N VAL A 463 12.79 32.49 6.57
CA VAL A 463 13.54 31.70 7.55
C VAL A 463 15.00 32.16 7.59
N LEU A 464 15.58 32.43 6.42
CA LEU A 464 16.95 32.91 6.26
C LEU A 464 17.11 34.34 6.79
N GLU A 465 16.13 35.22 6.63
CA GLU A 465 16.16 36.55 7.23
C GLU A 465 16.17 36.49 8.76
N HIS A 466 15.29 35.66 9.34
CA HIS A 466 15.29 35.43 10.79
C HIS A 466 16.62 34.83 11.28
N TRP A 467 17.17 33.87 10.55
CA TRP A 467 18.46 33.27 10.87
C TRP A 467 19.61 34.28 10.76
N LYS A 468 19.63 35.13 9.72
CA LYS A 468 20.63 36.21 9.57
C LYS A 468 20.57 37.19 10.74
N SER A 469 19.36 37.53 11.21
CA SER A 469 19.20 38.38 12.40
C SER A 469 19.81 37.75 13.66
N ILE A 470 19.80 36.41 13.79
CA ILE A 470 20.42 35.69 14.90
C ILE A 470 21.94 35.69 14.76
N SER A 471 22.45 35.32 13.58
CA SER A 471 23.88 35.25 13.29
C SER A 471 24.59 36.61 13.40
N LEU A 472 23.91 37.72 13.07
CA LEU A 472 24.46 39.06 13.26
C LEU A 472 24.51 39.49 14.74
N SER A 473 23.69 38.89 15.60
CA SER A 473 23.65 39.19 17.03
C SER A 473 24.61 38.34 17.87
N ASP A 474 25.09 37.21 17.35
CA ASP A 474 25.95 36.27 18.07
C ASP A 474 26.99 35.63 17.13
N PRO A 475 28.29 35.96 17.26
CA PRO A 475 29.37 35.37 16.47
C PRO A 475 29.64 33.89 16.74
N GLU A 476 29.11 33.32 17.84
CA GLU A 476 29.31 31.91 18.23
C GLU A 476 28.28 30.95 17.61
N VAL A 477 27.35 31.44 16.78
CA VAL A 477 26.38 30.58 16.07
C VAL A 477 27.11 29.50 15.28
N PRO A 478 26.85 28.19 15.55
CA PRO A 478 27.56 27.11 14.88
C PRO A 478 27.42 27.18 13.35
N ALA A 479 28.51 26.89 12.62
CA ALA A 479 28.52 26.89 11.16
C ALA A 479 27.58 25.86 10.51
N SER A 480 27.05 24.88 11.27
CA SER A 480 26.03 23.91 10.83
C SER A 480 24.59 24.36 11.14
N SER A 481 24.42 25.59 11.64
CA SER A 481 23.12 26.13 12.09
C SER A 481 22.16 26.34 10.93
N LYS A 482 22.63 26.74 9.74
CA LYS A 482 21.74 27.11 8.64
C LYS A 482 21.08 25.89 8.00
N ILE A 483 21.86 24.87 7.62
CA ILE A 483 21.28 23.62 7.10
C ILE A 483 20.37 22.95 8.12
N ARG A 484 20.70 23.04 9.41
CA ARG A 484 19.87 22.51 10.50
C ARG A 484 18.53 23.24 10.59
N VAL A 485 18.55 24.57 10.52
CA VAL A 485 17.34 25.41 10.58
C VAL A 485 16.44 25.15 9.38
N LEU A 486 16.98 25.16 8.16
CA LEU A 486 16.20 24.93 6.94
C LEU A 486 15.60 23.53 6.91
N THR A 487 16.41 22.50 7.17
CA THR A 487 15.95 21.12 7.26
C THR A 487 14.95 20.97 8.40
N GLY A 488 15.17 21.60 9.55
CA GLY A 488 14.24 21.58 10.68
C GLY A 488 12.85 22.11 10.31
N PHE A 489 12.75 23.27 9.67
CA PHE A 489 11.47 23.80 9.20
C PHE A 489 10.80 22.89 8.17
N LEU A 490 11.57 22.35 7.23
CA LEU A 490 11.08 21.43 6.22
C LEU A 490 10.48 20.17 6.86
N LEU A 491 11.21 19.54 7.79
CA LEU A 491 10.77 18.36 8.52
C LEU A 491 9.56 18.64 9.43
N ARG A 492 9.43 19.86 9.96
CA ARG A 492 8.23 20.26 10.73
C ARG A 492 6.97 20.37 9.86
N ASP A 493 7.10 20.77 8.59
CA ASP A 493 5.99 20.89 7.62
C ASP A 493 5.49 19.51 7.16
N ILE A 494 6.42 18.59 6.84
CA ILE A 494 6.08 17.25 6.31
C ILE A 494 5.95 16.17 7.40
N LYS A 495 6.49 16.43 8.61
CA LYS A 495 6.43 15.54 9.79
C LYS A 495 6.98 14.14 9.48
N TYR A 496 6.32 13.11 9.98
CA TYR A 496 6.72 11.70 9.83
C TYR A 496 6.72 11.19 8.37
N PHE A 497 6.25 11.97 7.38
CA PHE A 497 6.39 11.65 5.96
C PHE A 497 7.70 12.13 5.33
N TRP A 498 8.61 12.75 6.10
CA TRP A 498 9.84 13.29 5.53
C TRP A 498 10.71 12.26 4.81
N ARG A 499 10.73 11.02 5.29
CA ARG A 499 11.45 9.91 4.65
C ARG A 499 10.89 9.57 3.28
N VAL A 500 9.56 9.63 3.13
CA VAL A 500 8.88 9.45 1.85
C VAL A 500 9.20 10.62 0.92
N ALA A 501 9.14 11.86 1.42
CA ALA A 501 9.48 13.04 0.64
C ALA A 501 10.95 13.05 0.18
N LEU A 502 11.89 12.62 1.03
CA LEU A 502 13.30 12.47 0.66
C LEU A 502 13.48 11.44 -0.46
N LEU A 503 12.89 10.24 -0.33
CA LEU A 503 12.93 9.22 -1.39
C LEU A 503 12.33 9.75 -2.70
N THR A 504 11.21 10.46 -2.59
CA THR A 504 10.50 11.02 -3.75
C THR A 504 11.36 12.09 -4.44
N SER A 505 12.16 12.84 -3.68
CA SER A 505 13.11 13.84 -4.20
C SER A 505 14.30 13.21 -4.92
N LEU A 506 14.89 12.17 -4.32
CA LEU A 506 15.98 11.43 -4.95
C LEU A 506 15.50 10.75 -6.25
N LEU A 507 14.26 10.25 -6.24
CA LEU A 507 13.64 9.67 -7.42
C LEU A 507 13.47 10.73 -8.51
N LEU A 508 12.93 11.90 -8.14
CA LEU A 508 12.75 13.00 -9.06
C LEU A 508 14.07 13.49 -9.68
N SER A 509 15.13 13.65 -8.87
CA SER A 509 16.44 14.07 -9.37
C SER A 509 17.07 13.10 -10.35
N THR A 510 16.70 11.82 -10.26
CA THR A 510 17.26 10.75 -11.08
C THR A 510 16.49 10.60 -12.38
N VAL A 511 15.15 10.54 -12.30
CA VAL A 511 14.28 10.31 -13.47
C VAL A 511 14.17 11.56 -14.36
N ASP A 512 14.08 12.77 -13.81
CA ASP A 512 14.11 14.00 -14.63
C ASP A 512 15.50 14.23 -15.27
N GLY A 513 16.53 13.49 -14.84
CA GLY A 513 17.87 13.48 -15.44
C GLY A 513 18.10 12.39 -16.50
N MET A 514 17.15 11.47 -16.70
CA MET A 514 17.22 10.45 -17.76
C MET A 514 16.75 11.05 -19.09
N ASN A 515 17.52 10.84 -20.17
CA ASN A 515 17.04 11.11 -21.52
C ASN A 515 16.10 9.98 -21.99
N GLU A 516 15.14 10.30 -22.86
CA GLU A 516 14.26 9.29 -23.49
C GLU A 516 15.11 8.25 -24.24
N GLY A 517 15.19 7.02 -23.73
CA GLY A 517 15.82 5.87 -24.42
C GLY A 517 16.93 5.12 -23.69
N GLU A 518 17.30 5.46 -22.44
CA GLU A 518 18.31 4.69 -21.69
C GLU A 518 17.72 3.37 -21.11
N GLU A 519 18.39 2.26 -21.42
CA GLU A 519 17.95 0.88 -21.15
C GLU A 519 17.92 0.48 -19.65
N ILE A 520 17.12 -0.54 -19.36
CA ILE A 520 16.81 -1.15 -18.05
C ILE A 520 18.05 -1.50 -17.20
N GLY A 521 19.21 -1.78 -17.82
CA GLY A 521 20.46 -2.06 -17.09
C GLY A 521 21.06 -0.87 -16.34
N HIS A 522 20.66 0.37 -16.68
CA HIS A 522 21.10 1.58 -16.00
C HIS A 522 20.29 1.88 -14.72
N LEU A 523 19.10 1.29 -14.59
CA LEU A 523 18.18 1.57 -13.48
C LEU A 523 18.70 1.01 -12.15
N ASP A 524 19.19 -0.23 -12.12
CA ASP A 524 19.67 -0.86 -10.88
C ASP A 524 20.87 -0.10 -10.27
N PHE A 525 21.84 0.29 -11.10
CA PHE A 525 22.97 1.11 -10.66
C PHE A 525 22.53 2.46 -10.11
N GLN A 526 21.53 3.09 -10.73
CA GLN A 526 20.97 4.34 -10.25
C GLN A 526 20.20 4.16 -8.94
N LEU A 527 19.45 3.07 -8.78
CA LEU A 527 18.73 2.75 -7.55
C LEU A 527 19.71 2.54 -6.37
N ASP A 528 20.86 1.90 -6.59
CA ASP A 528 21.89 1.75 -5.56
C ASP A 528 22.49 3.11 -5.16
N LYS A 529 22.81 3.98 -6.13
CA LYS A 529 23.29 5.35 -5.85
C LYS A 529 22.25 6.17 -5.08
N MET A 530 20.97 6.02 -5.42
CA MET A 530 19.87 6.66 -4.70
C MET A 530 19.76 6.15 -3.26
N ARG A 531 19.93 4.84 -3.06
CA ARG A 531 19.94 4.22 -1.72
C ARG A 531 21.08 4.76 -0.87
N GLU A 532 22.29 4.81 -1.39
CA GLU A 532 23.45 5.38 -0.69
C GLU A 532 23.22 6.85 -0.32
N SER A 533 22.68 7.62 -1.27
CA SER A 533 22.33 9.02 -1.06
C SER A 533 21.27 9.19 0.03
N TYR A 534 20.24 8.34 0.03
CA TYR A 534 19.19 8.34 1.04
C TYR A 534 19.77 8.06 2.43
N LEU A 535 20.56 6.99 2.57
CA LEU A 535 21.13 6.59 3.86
C LEU A 535 22.09 7.65 4.40
N THR A 536 22.89 8.27 3.53
CA THR A 536 23.79 9.37 3.91
C THR A 536 23.01 10.57 4.43
N ILE A 537 21.95 11.00 3.73
CA ILE A 537 21.14 12.15 4.14
C ILE A 537 20.35 11.83 5.41
N GLU A 538 19.80 10.63 5.52
CA GLU A 538 19.12 10.18 6.74
C GLU A 538 20.05 10.21 7.96
N GLU A 539 21.29 9.75 7.81
CA GLU A 539 22.29 9.84 8.88
C GLU A 539 22.62 11.29 9.23
N THR A 540 22.87 12.15 8.24
CA THR A 540 23.11 13.58 8.49
C THR A 540 21.94 14.22 9.26
N ILE A 541 20.69 13.93 8.89
CA ILE A 541 19.50 14.45 9.59
C ILE A 541 19.46 13.97 11.06
N ARG A 542 19.87 12.72 11.31
CA ARG A 542 19.96 12.16 12.65
C ARG A 542 21.07 12.82 13.47
N GLU A 543 22.25 13.01 12.89
CA GLU A 543 23.38 13.72 13.53
C GLU A 543 23.03 15.17 13.87
N LEU A 544 22.25 15.84 13.02
CA LEU A 544 21.71 17.18 13.30
C LEU A 544 20.64 17.17 14.42
N GLY A 545 20.25 16.00 14.95
CA GLY A 545 19.24 15.89 16.00
C GLY A 545 17.87 16.39 15.55
N LEU A 546 17.51 16.13 14.29
CA LEU A 546 16.24 16.57 13.70
C LEU A 546 15.23 15.43 13.53
N ASP A 547 15.59 14.20 13.86
CA ASP A 547 14.65 13.09 13.88
C ASP A 547 13.56 13.37 14.93
N ASN A 548 12.30 13.47 14.49
CA ASN A 548 11.14 13.88 15.30
C ASN A 548 11.08 15.37 15.69
N ILE A 549 11.75 16.25 14.94
CA ILE A 549 11.73 17.71 15.22
C ILE A 549 10.32 18.33 15.21
N TRP A 550 9.34 17.71 14.54
CA TRP A 550 7.94 18.16 14.53
C TRP A 550 7.23 18.02 15.88
N ASP A 551 7.68 17.12 16.76
CA ASP A 551 7.09 16.93 18.09
C ASP A 551 7.63 17.94 19.12
N VAL A 552 8.73 18.61 18.79
CA VAL A 552 9.36 19.58 19.67
C VAL A 552 8.53 20.86 19.72
N LYS A 553 8.08 21.23 20.93
CA LYS A 553 7.32 22.46 21.17
C LYS A 553 8.26 23.67 21.23
N PRO A 554 7.76 24.88 20.90
CA PRO A 554 8.51 26.11 21.15
C PRO A 554 8.88 26.23 22.64
N LEU A 555 10.12 26.63 22.93
CA LEU A 555 10.61 26.81 24.30
C LEU A 555 9.84 27.89 25.09
N VAL A 556 9.30 28.88 24.40
CA VAL A 556 8.58 30.02 24.99
C VAL A 556 7.13 30.02 24.48
N ASN A 557 6.17 30.05 25.40
CA ASN A 557 4.75 29.98 25.06
C ASN A 557 4.16 31.35 24.67
N GLY A 558 2.95 31.35 24.08
CA GLY A 558 2.31 32.58 23.59
C GLY A 558 2.13 33.69 24.63
N LYS A 559 1.86 33.34 25.90
CA LYS A 559 1.71 34.33 26.98
C LYS A 559 3.04 34.97 27.34
N GLU A 560 4.09 34.16 27.43
CA GLU A 560 5.46 34.64 27.69
C GLU A 560 5.96 35.52 26.54
N ILE A 561 5.63 35.17 25.28
CA ILE A 561 5.93 36.01 24.11
C ILE A 561 5.29 37.39 24.25
N MET A 562 3.99 37.45 24.58
CA MET A 562 3.29 38.72 24.75
C MET A 562 3.91 39.59 25.83
N GLN A 563 4.33 38.98 26.94
CA GLN A 563 4.96 39.70 28.06
C GLN A 563 6.36 40.22 27.71
N ILE A 564 7.21 39.39 27.09
CA ILE A 564 8.61 39.74 26.82
C ILE A 564 8.72 40.72 25.65
N ALA A 565 7.99 40.45 24.57
CA ALA A 565 8.05 41.26 23.35
C ALA A 565 7.09 42.46 23.37
N GLU A 566 6.22 42.59 24.39
CA GLU A 566 5.23 43.68 24.53
C GLU A 566 4.37 43.89 23.27
N ILE A 567 3.96 42.79 22.66
CA ILE A 567 3.16 42.79 21.43
C ILE A 567 1.73 42.32 21.66
N SER A 568 0.82 42.83 20.84
CA SER A 568 -0.55 42.33 20.73
C SER A 568 -0.62 41.03 19.91
N GLY A 569 -1.74 40.32 20.03
CA GLY A 569 -1.91 38.95 19.52
C GLY A 569 -1.59 38.74 18.03
N SER A 570 -1.69 39.77 17.19
CA SER A 570 -1.45 39.68 15.74
C SER A 570 0.02 39.38 15.38
N ARG A 571 0.99 39.72 16.24
CA ARG A 571 2.43 39.52 15.97
C ARG A 571 3.02 38.26 16.64
N ILE A 572 2.21 37.49 17.36
CA ILE A 572 2.69 36.29 18.07
C ILE A 572 3.25 35.25 17.08
N ARG A 573 2.64 35.11 15.90
CA ARG A 573 3.07 34.15 14.87
C ARG A 573 4.48 34.45 14.34
N GLU A 574 4.81 35.72 14.12
CA GLU A 574 6.15 36.17 13.71
C GLU A 574 7.20 35.77 14.77
N TRP A 575 6.90 36.03 16.05
CA TRP A 575 7.79 35.65 17.15
C TRP A 575 7.90 34.15 17.36
N GLN A 576 6.81 33.39 17.19
CA GLN A 576 6.87 31.93 17.24
C GLN A 576 7.81 31.37 16.18
N GLN A 577 7.81 31.93 14.96
CA GLN A 577 8.73 31.53 13.92
C GLN A 577 10.17 31.86 14.30
N LYS A 578 10.44 33.07 14.82
CA LYS A 578 11.76 33.48 15.33
C LYS A 578 12.28 32.58 16.45
N ILE A 579 11.44 32.21 17.40
CA ILE A 579 11.78 31.30 18.51
C ILE A 579 12.12 29.91 17.97
N ILE A 580 11.33 29.39 17.02
CA ILE A 580 11.63 28.10 16.38
C ILE A 580 12.96 28.19 15.61
N THR A 581 13.22 29.27 14.89
CA THR A 581 14.50 29.50 14.21
C THR A 581 15.66 29.49 15.22
N TRP A 582 15.53 30.20 16.34
CA TRP A 582 16.53 30.22 17.40
C TRP A 582 16.74 28.83 18.01
N GLN A 583 15.67 28.12 18.37
CA GLN A 583 15.73 26.78 18.91
C GLN A 583 16.33 25.75 17.93
N LEU A 584 16.15 25.99 16.63
CA LEU A 584 16.81 25.21 15.59
C LEU A 584 18.29 25.60 15.39
N ALA A 585 18.67 26.84 15.66
CA ALA A 585 20.05 27.28 15.63
C ALA A 585 20.85 26.80 16.87
N TYR A 586 20.18 26.72 18.03
CA TYR A 586 20.77 26.34 19.32
C TYR A 586 20.09 25.08 19.87
N PRO A 587 20.45 23.87 19.40
CA PRO A 587 19.81 22.62 19.81
C PRO A 587 19.82 22.34 21.32
N ASN A 588 20.84 22.84 22.03
CA ASN A 588 21.02 22.68 23.46
C ASN A 588 20.58 23.92 24.26
N GLY A 589 20.01 24.93 23.60
CA GLY A 589 19.58 26.18 24.23
C GLY A 589 18.41 25.97 25.18
N SER A 590 18.49 26.60 26.35
CA SER A 590 17.45 26.61 27.38
C SER A 590 16.35 27.63 27.07
N ALA A 591 15.21 27.48 27.76
CA ALA A 591 14.14 28.45 27.65
C ALA A 591 14.54 29.84 28.17
N ASP A 592 15.43 29.91 29.18
CA ASP A 592 15.88 31.17 29.76
C ASP A 592 16.84 31.90 28.80
N GLU A 593 17.78 31.20 28.18
CA GLU A 593 18.65 31.76 27.13
C GLU A 593 17.83 32.28 25.94
N CYS A 594 16.79 31.54 25.53
CA CYS A 594 15.87 32.01 24.48
C CYS A 594 15.15 33.30 24.90
N LYS A 595 14.71 33.42 26.16
CA LYS A 595 14.04 34.62 26.68
C LYS A 595 14.99 35.81 26.76
N ASP A 596 16.25 35.58 27.13
CA ASP A 596 17.27 36.63 27.17
C ASP A 596 17.58 37.16 25.76
N TRP A 597 17.75 36.27 24.79
CA TRP A 597 17.88 36.65 23.38
C TRP A 597 16.68 37.48 22.88
N MET A 598 15.45 37.10 23.25
CA MET A 598 14.26 37.88 22.89
C MET A 598 14.30 39.31 23.46
N ARG A 599 14.73 39.47 24.72
CA ARG A 599 14.89 40.79 25.35
C ARG A 599 15.96 41.62 24.65
N GLU A 600 17.06 40.99 24.23
CA GLU A 600 18.15 41.66 23.53
C GLU A 600 17.70 42.20 22.15
N ILE A 601 16.97 41.39 21.37
CA ILE A 601 16.41 41.84 20.08
C ILE A 601 15.46 43.02 20.27
N LYS A 602 14.61 42.97 21.30
CA LYS A 602 13.72 44.08 21.63
C LYS A 602 14.51 45.35 21.96
N ALA A 603 15.52 45.25 22.83
CA ALA A 603 16.36 46.38 23.20
C ALA A 603 17.10 46.98 22.00
N LYS A 604 17.57 46.15 21.04
CA LYS A 604 18.17 46.64 19.79
C LYS A 604 17.17 47.40 18.92
N ARG A 605 15.93 46.91 18.78
CA ARG A 605 14.86 47.63 18.05
C ARG A 605 14.55 48.99 18.68
N GLN A 606 14.39 49.05 20.01
CA GLN A 606 14.14 50.30 20.74
C GLN A 606 15.29 51.32 20.69
N ARG A 607 16.50 50.90 20.32
CA ARG A 607 17.66 51.81 20.12
C ARG A 607 17.78 52.31 18.67
N THR A 608 17.10 51.65 17.74
CA THR A 608 17.17 51.94 16.29
C THR A 608 15.94 52.72 15.81
N GLU A 609 14.81 52.57 16.50
CA GLU A 609 13.64 53.46 16.48
C GLU A 609 13.89 54.69 17.37
#